data_AF-A0A3G8GUP9-F1
#
_entry.id   AF-A0A3G8GUP9-F1
#
_cell.length_a   1.000
_cell.length_b   1.000
_cell.length_c   1.000
_cell.angle_alpha   90.00
_cell.angle_beta   90.00
_cell.angle_gamma   90.00
#
_symmetry.space_group_name_H-M   'P 1'
#
loop_
_entity.id
_entity.type
_entity.pdbx_description
1 polymer ?
#
loop_
_entity_poly.entity_id
_entity_poly.type
_entity_poly.pdbx_seq_one_letter_code
_entity_poly.pdbx_strand_id
1 'polypeptide(L)'
;MMQTIVARKFALSGQHDHLATLASGLHFHGLYTLRQRPTVATVQGELCYSLWVEDLTGRLQCTIPVWKTAWQEDGNFKSQHLLIKAYAVGDGSRLVGRINSMEPVHVVWD
;
A
#
# COMPACT_ATOMS: atom_id res chain seq x y z
N MET A 1 10.85 -11.66 -10.37
CA MET A 1 11.80 -10.55 -10.52
C MET A 1 11.17 -9.31 -9.91
N MET A 2 11.91 -8.57 -9.08
CA MET A 2 11.42 -7.32 -8.49
C MET A 2 11.38 -6.22 -9.56
N GLN A 3 10.25 -5.52 -9.70
CA GLN A 3 10.10 -4.45 -10.69
C GLN A 3 10.94 -3.23 -10.30
N THR A 4 11.55 -2.58 -11.29
CA THR A 4 12.22 -1.28 -11.13
C THR A 4 11.31 -0.15 -11.60
N ILE A 5 11.14 0.88 -10.77
CA ILE A 5 10.41 2.11 -11.08
C ILE A 5 11.39 3.28 -11.04
N VAL A 6 11.37 4.11 -12.09
CA VAL A 6 12.10 5.39 -12.14
C VAL A 6 11.19 6.47 -11.59
N ALA A 7 11.57 7.09 -10.48
CA ALA A 7 10.69 7.96 -9.68
C ALA A 7 10.16 9.14 -10.51
N ARG A 8 11.03 9.84 -11.25
CA ARG A 8 10.62 11.01 -12.04
C ARG A 8 9.63 10.64 -13.14
N LYS A 9 9.88 9.52 -13.85
CA LYS A 9 8.98 9.03 -14.90
C LYS A 9 7.62 8.62 -14.34
N PHE A 10 7.60 7.96 -13.19
CA PHE A 10 6.37 7.54 -12.55
C PHE A 10 5.54 8.74 -12.09
N ALA A 11 6.16 9.71 -11.44
CA ALA A 11 5.48 10.94 -11.03
C ALA A 11 4.86 11.68 -12.23
N LEU A 12 5.57 11.79 -13.36
CA LEU A 12 5.08 12.44 -14.58
C LEU A 12 3.97 11.66 -15.30
N SER A 13 3.82 10.36 -15.02
CA SER A 13 2.82 9.51 -15.68
C SER A 13 1.39 9.75 -15.19
N GLY A 14 1.22 10.43 -14.05
CA GLY A 14 -0.10 10.61 -13.42
C GLY A 14 -0.69 9.32 -12.83
N GLN A 15 0.09 8.24 -12.71
CA GLN A 15 -0.36 6.95 -12.18
C GLN A 15 -0.36 6.87 -10.65
N HIS A 16 0.06 7.94 -9.95
CA HIS A 16 0.10 7.97 -8.48
C HIS A 16 -1.03 8.83 -7.92
N ASP A 17 -1.96 8.17 -7.24
CA ASP A 17 -3.02 8.80 -6.48
C ASP A 17 -2.51 9.18 -5.08
N HIS A 18 -2.65 10.46 -4.73
CA HIS A 18 -2.18 10.98 -3.45
C HIS A 18 -3.13 10.64 -2.30
N LEU A 19 -2.59 10.10 -1.21
CA LEU A 19 -3.37 9.64 -0.06
C LEU A 19 -4.24 10.75 0.57
N ALA A 20 -3.76 12.00 0.60
CA ALA A 20 -4.51 13.13 1.14
C ALA A 20 -5.78 13.50 0.34
N THR A 21 -5.88 13.04 -0.91
CA THR A 21 -7.02 13.35 -1.80
C THR A 21 -8.03 12.23 -1.91
N LEU A 22 -7.76 11.08 -1.26
CA LEU A 22 -8.62 9.92 -1.36
C LEU A 22 -9.96 10.14 -0.66
N ALA A 23 -11.01 9.62 -1.29
CA ALA A 23 -12.36 9.56 -0.75
C ALA A 23 -12.85 8.11 -0.74
N SER A 24 -13.75 7.79 0.19
CA SER A 24 -14.42 6.49 0.21
C SER A 24 -15.14 6.28 -1.11
N GLY A 25 -15.07 5.08 -1.67
CA GLY A 25 -15.70 4.80 -2.95
C GLY A 25 -14.72 4.70 -4.11
N LEU A 26 -13.46 5.11 -3.93
CA LEU A 26 -12.51 5.26 -5.02
C LEU A 26 -11.46 4.15 -5.04
N HIS A 27 -11.13 3.70 -6.24
CA HIS A 27 -9.90 2.96 -6.48
C HIS A 27 -8.71 3.91 -6.42
N PHE A 28 -7.58 3.40 -5.96
CA PHE A 28 -6.33 4.15 -5.99
C PHE A 28 -5.15 3.25 -6.38
N HIS A 29 -4.19 3.87 -7.05
CA HIS A 29 -2.98 3.24 -7.54
C HIS A 29 -1.78 4.14 -7.28
N GLY A 30 -0.64 3.55 -6.95
CA GLY A 30 0.58 4.33 -6.84
C GLY A 30 1.72 3.62 -6.13
N LEU A 31 2.83 4.35 -6.07
CA LEU A 31 4.00 4.02 -5.27
C LEU A 31 3.82 4.53 -3.83
N TYR A 32 3.84 3.65 -2.85
CA TYR A 32 3.74 4.01 -1.43
C TYR A 32 4.88 3.36 -0.64
N THR A 33 5.22 3.95 0.49
CA THR A 33 6.23 3.42 1.40
C THR A 33 5.56 2.68 2.55
N LEU A 34 6.08 1.49 2.86
CA LEU A 34 5.77 0.74 4.06
C LEU A 34 6.96 0.86 5.01
N ARG A 35 6.77 1.54 6.14
CA ARG A 35 7.82 1.76 7.14
C ARG A 35 7.75 0.86 8.37
N GLN A 36 6.64 0.18 8.54
CA GLN A 36 6.37 -0.64 9.72
C GLN A 36 6.00 -2.05 9.31
N ARG A 37 6.38 -3.02 10.14
CA ARG A 37 5.98 -4.41 9.93
C ARG A 37 4.45 -4.52 9.92
N PRO A 38 3.85 -5.18 8.91
CA PRO A 38 2.44 -5.50 8.93
C PRO A 38 2.07 -6.33 10.16
N THR A 39 0.89 -6.10 10.72
CA THR A 39 0.31 -6.93 11.78
C THR A 39 -0.75 -7.84 11.19
N VAL A 40 -1.01 -8.98 11.82
CA VAL A 40 -2.13 -9.84 11.44
C VAL A 40 -3.40 -9.33 12.11
N ALA A 41 -4.49 -9.24 11.34
CA ALA A 41 -5.80 -8.83 11.81
C ALA A 41 -6.89 -9.69 11.17
N THR A 42 -8.04 -9.81 11.84
CA THR A 42 -9.24 -10.39 11.24
C THR A 42 -10.16 -9.27 10.77
N VAL A 43 -10.52 -9.27 9.49
CA VAL A 43 -11.38 -8.28 8.86
C VAL A 43 -12.55 -9.01 8.24
N GLN A 44 -13.78 -8.72 8.68
CA GLN A 44 -14.99 -9.35 8.13
C GLN A 44 -14.92 -10.90 8.12
N GLY A 45 -14.25 -11.49 9.12
CA GLY A 45 -14.05 -12.94 9.21
C GLY A 45 -12.88 -13.51 8.39
N GLU A 46 -12.17 -12.67 7.63
CA GLU A 46 -11.00 -13.06 6.84
C GLU A 46 -9.69 -12.65 7.54
N LEU A 47 -8.68 -13.51 7.48
CA LEU A 47 -7.34 -13.21 7.98
C LEU A 47 -6.60 -12.31 6.99
N CYS A 48 -6.16 -11.15 7.46
CA CYS A 48 -5.51 -10.13 6.67
C CYS A 48 -4.20 -9.66 7.32
N TYR A 49 -3.27 -9.20 6.50
CA TYR A 49 -2.24 -8.27 6.95
C TYR A 49 -2.83 -6.87 7.02
N SER A 50 -2.66 -6.20 8.15
CA SER A 50 -2.93 -4.78 8.38
C SER A 50 -1.61 -4.01 8.36
N LEU A 51 -1.50 -3.00 7.52
CA LEU A 51 -0.27 -2.24 7.33
C LEU A 51 -0.55 -0.77 7.12
N TRP A 52 0.39 0.08 7.55
CA TRP A 52 0.36 1.51 7.25
C TRP A 52 1.21 1.78 6.01
N VAL A 53 0.59 2.35 4.99
CA VAL A 53 1.28 2.88 3.82
C VAL A 53 1.28 4.40 3.88
N GLU A 54 2.33 5.01 3.35
CA GLU A 54 2.46 6.46 3.30
C GLU A 54 3.01 6.92 1.96
N ASP A 55 2.63 8.14 1.60
CA ASP A 55 3.28 8.94 0.57
C ASP A 55 3.68 10.29 1.20
N LEU A 56 4.07 11.26 0.37
CA LEU A 56 4.43 12.60 0.85
C LEU A 56 3.23 13.41 1.36
N THR A 57 2.01 12.93 1.15
CA THR A 57 0.77 13.66 1.44
C THR A 57 0.06 13.14 2.68
N GLY A 58 0.30 11.89 3.07
CA GLY A 58 -0.27 11.34 4.28
C GLY A 58 0.04 9.87 4.50
N ARG A 59 -0.78 9.25 5.35
CA ARG A 59 -0.71 7.83 5.69
C ARG A 59 -2.10 7.22 5.69
N LEU A 60 -2.22 5.98 5.25
CA LEU A 60 -3.47 5.24 5.21
C LEU A 60 -3.25 3.84 5.78
N GLN A 61 -4.16 3.42 6.66
CA GLN A 61 -4.19 2.03 7.11
C GLN A 61 -4.83 1.19 6.02
N CYS A 62 -4.13 0.15 5.60
CA CYS A 62 -4.54 -0.74 4.53
C CYS A 62 -4.58 -2.19 5.01
N THR A 63 -5.38 -3.00 4.34
CA THR A 63 -5.43 -4.45 4.58
C THR A 63 -5.36 -5.24 3.29
N ILE A 64 -4.67 -6.37 3.32
CA ILE A 64 -4.62 -7.36 2.24
C ILE A 64 -4.87 -8.75 2.83
N PRO A 65 -5.74 -9.60 2.24
CA PRO A 65 -5.88 -10.98 2.65
C PRO A 65 -4.55 -11.72 2.61
N VAL A 66 -4.26 -12.54 3.63
CA VAL A 66 -2.95 -13.21 3.76
C VAL A 66 -2.64 -14.10 2.56
N TRP A 67 -3.65 -14.70 1.93
CA TRP A 67 -3.46 -15.58 0.77
C TRP A 67 -3.12 -14.82 -0.53
N LYS A 68 -3.34 -13.49 -0.59
CA LYS A 68 -3.01 -12.65 -1.75
C LYS A 68 -1.55 -12.22 -1.79
N THR A 69 -0.82 -12.38 -0.70
CA THR A 69 0.58 -11.94 -0.64
C THR A 69 1.41 -12.90 0.21
N ALA A 70 2.53 -13.34 -0.35
CA ALA A 70 3.52 -14.12 0.39
C ALA A 70 4.41 -13.16 1.19
N TRP A 71 3.82 -12.40 2.13
CA TRP A 71 4.59 -11.58 3.05
C TRP A 71 5.42 -12.49 3.94
N GLN A 72 6.75 -12.48 3.76
CA GLN A 72 7.63 -13.27 4.60
C GLN A 72 7.92 -12.50 5.90
N GLU A 73 7.60 -13.12 7.03
CA GLU A 73 7.98 -12.64 8.36
C GLU A 73 9.46 -12.94 8.59
N ASP A 74 10.36 -12.31 7.85
CA ASP A 74 11.76 -12.31 8.24
C ASP A 74 11.97 -11.41 9.47
N GLY A 75 12.79 -11.91 10.40
CA GLY A 75 12.93 -11.36 11.76
C GLY A 75 13.36 -9.88 11.81
N ASN A 76 13.92 -9.35 10.72
CA ASN A 76 14.33 -7.96 10.56
C ASN A 76 13.56 -7.27 9.42
N PHE A 77 12.41 -6.68 9.75
CA PHE A 77 11.66 -5.85 8.81
C PHE A 77 12.52 -4.69 8.28
N LYS A 78 12.48 -4.46 6.97
CA LYS A 78 13.08 -3.29 6.33
C LYS A 78 11.99 -2.47 5.65
N SER A 79 12.15 -1.14 5.74
CA SER A 79 11.30 -0.22 4.98
C SER A 79 11.38 -0.54 3.50
N GLN A 80 10.25 -0.54 2.81
CA GLN A 80 10.17 -0.91 1.40
C GLN A 80 9.18 -0.03 0.64
N HIS A 81 9.43 0.12 -0.66
CA HIS A 81 8.50 0.76 -1.57
C HIS A 81 7.62 -0.30 -2.23
N LEU A 82 6.34 0.04 -2.34
CA LEU A 82 5.30 -0.84 -2.82
C LEU A 82 4.55 -0.16 -3.96
N LEU A 83 4.37 -0.89 -5.05
CA LEU A 83 3.37 -0.53 -6.04
C LEU A 83 2.03 -1.16 -5.60
N ILE A 84 1.04 -0.33 -5.33
CA ILE A 84 -0.25 -0.77 -4.77
C ILE A 84 -1.38 -0.46 -5.75
N LYS A 85 -2.34 -1.38 -5.82
CA LYS A 85 -3.69 -1.15 -6.35
C LYS A 85 -4.69 -1.52 -5.27
N ALA A 86 -5.56 -0.59 -4.92
CA ALA A 86 -6.46 -0.74 -3.79
C ALA A 86 -7.77 0.02 -4.00
N TYR A 87 -8.65 -0.09 -3.02
CA TYR A 87 -9.91 0.63 -2.95
C TYR A 87 -10.06 1.26 -1.56
N ALA A 88 -10.44 2.54 -1.51
CA ALA A 88 -10.64 3.28 -0.28
C ALA A 88 -12.08 3.08 0.24
N VAL A 89 -12.20 2.64 1.49
CA VAL A 89 -13.46 2.30 2.16
C VAL A 89 -13.60 3.16 3.41
N GLY A 90 -14.79 3.74 3.62
CA GLY A 90 -15.15 4.33 4.90
C GLY A 90 -15.37 3.26 5.97
N ASP A 91 -14.68 3.40 7.10
CA ASP A 91 -14.83 2.59 8.31
C ASP A 91 -15.14 3.52 9.49
N GLY A 92 -16.44 3.73 9.73
CA GLY A 92 -16.92 4.74 10.67
C GLY A 92 -16.44 6.14 10.28
N SER A 93 -15.66 6.78 11.15
CA SER A 93 -15.08 8.11 10.91
C SER A 93 -13.72 8.08 10.22
N ARG A 94 -13.25 6.90 9.77
CA ARG A 94 -11.92 6.72 9.20
C ARG A 94 -12.01 6.25 7.76
N LEU A 95 -10.99 6.57 6.98
CA LEU A 95 -10.76 5.98 5.66
C LEU A 95 -9.72 4.86 5.82
N VAL A 96 -9.98 3.71 5.20
CA VAL A 96 -9.05 2.57 5.15
C VAL A 96 -8.89 2.08 3.71
N GLY A 97 -7.73 1.52 3.38
CA GLY A 97 -7.50 0.89 2.08
C GLY A 97 -7.74 -0.62 2.11
N ARG A 98 -8.41 -1.15 1.10
CA ARG A 98 -8.47 -2.60 0.81
C ARG A 98 -7.61 -2.88 -0.41
N ILE A 99 -6.50 -3.56 -0.20
CA ILE A 99 -5.50 -3.80 -1.24
C ILE A 99 -5.93 -5.00 -2.09
N ASN A 100 -5.90 -4.78 -3.40
CA ASN A 100 -6.14 -5.81 -4.41
C ASN A 100 -4.83 -6.44 -4.88
N SER A 101 -3.80 -5.61 -5.11
CA SER A 101 -2.44 -6.03 -5.46
C SER A 101 -1.42 -5.14 -4.76
N MET A 102 -0.32 -5.75 -4.33
CA MET A 102 0.80 -5.10 -3.67
C MET A 102 2.08 -5.82 -4.07
N GLU A 103 2.99 -5.09 -4.68
CA GLU A 103 4.26 -5.62 -5.18
C GLU A 103 5.43 -4.77 -4.66
N PRO A 104 6.47 -5.38 -4.06
CA PRO A 104 7.67 -4.65 -3.72
C PRO A 104 8.39 -4.22 -4.99
N VAL A 105 8.91 -2.98 -4.98
CA VAL A 105 9.60 -2.40 -6.13
C VAL A 105 10.92 -1.77 -5.72
N HIS A 106 11.88 -1.80 -6.63
CA HIS A 106 13.09 -1.00 -6.52
C HIS A 106 12.85 0.37 -7.15
N VAL A 107 13.07 1.43 -6.39
CA VAL A 107 12.89 2.80 -6.87
C VAL A 107 14.27 3.40 -7.19
N VAL A 108 14.43 3.86 -8.42
CA VAL A 108 15.58 4.66 -8.86
C VAL A 108 15.17 6.13 -8.75
N TRP A 109 15.91 6.89 -7.95
CA TRP A 109 15.73 8.32 -7.76
C TRP A 109 16.61 9.07 -8.76
N ASP A 110 15.99 9.88 -9.62
CA ASP A 110 16.61 10.61 -10.73
C ASP A 110 16.11 12.06 -10.85
#